data_AF-V8NPL2-F1
#
_entry.id   AF-V8NPL2-F1
#
_cell.length_a   1.000
_cell.length_b   1.000
_cell.length_c   1.000
_cell.angle_alpha   90.00
_cell.angle_beta   90.00
_cell.angle_gamma   90.00
#
_symmetry.space_group_name_H-M   'P 1'
#
loop_
_entity.id
_entity.type
_entity.pdbx_description
1 polymer ?
#
loop_
_entity_poly.entity_id
_entity_poly.type
_entity_poly.pdbx_seq_one_letter_code
_entity_poly.pdbx_strand_id
1 'polypeptide(L)'
;MADTLRRLINNETCRILQEKLESWYRDYYVSGKKSPATILIREWSFEKQVYGGRWIQTFKWILETSSDFPGKPVTKDAGFQRQEGGKETTWLVATESLEKDRLLRELSSVRSFEVEQLEKELSATRLQLSLVQQDLTETKLSLEDTKSKSATTLLAAEDEIVQLKTELARSRSPSPSPARNFSPSRGRLTYALRHARLVERFNDIYSQERLNAQTLLRSYTDDLEMVQRIIYTAVVESFYAAKKAFRQFKMRVRKTLTLSYSGPEPLEDTVMDYIIRQEDLYDVQASVSEVIRALNISPKISLPGVDFIIISSLIRELCRIAFSMQTLDPPLDVSFGTDGELFSEYK
;
A
#
# COMPACT_ATOMS: atom_id res chain seq x y z
N MET A 1 -8.84 37.84 -3.28
CA MET A 1 -9.32 36.57 -2.67
C MET A 1 -10.34 35.85 -3.55
N ALA A 2 -11.44 36.50 -3.94
CA ALA A 2 -12.44 35.90 -4.84
C ALA A 2 -11.87 35.42 -6.20
N ASP A 3 -10.91 36.14 -6.79
CA ASP A 3 -10.29 35.74 -8.07
C ASP A 3 -9.21 34.65 -7.93
N THR A 4 -8.73 34.41 -6.71
CA THR A 4 -7.79 33.31 -6.40
C THR A 4 -8.58 32.03 -6.11
N LEU A 5 -9.70 32.15 -5.38
CA LEU A 5 -10.65 31.06 -5.17
C LEU A 5 -11.38 30.67 -6.47
N ARG A 6 -11.76 31.63 -7.32
CA ARG A 6 -12.27 31.33 -8.67
C ARG A 6 -11.25 30.63 -9.55
N ARG A 7 -9.96 30.96 -9.43
CA ARG A 7 -8.87 30.24 -10.15
C ARG A 7 -8.64 28.82 -9.63
N LEU A 8 -8.91 28.55 -8.35
CA LEU A 8 -8.80 27.23 -7.73
C LEU A 8 -10.01 26.34 -8.02
N ILE A 9 -11.21 26.92 -8.08
CA ILE A 9 -12.46 26.21 -8.43
C ILE A 9 -12.55 25.99 -9.95
N ASN A 10 -12.05 26.93 -10.76
CA ASN A 10 -11.89 26.74 -12.21
C ASN A 10 -10.62 25.96 -12.58
N ASN A 11 -9.91 25.38 -11.60
CA ASN A 11 -8.81 24.47 -11.89
C ASN A 11 -9.42 23.15 -12.32
N GLU A 12 -9.13 22.74 -13.56
CA GLU A 12 -9.70 21.55 -14.22
C GLU A 12 -9.59 20.29 -13.32
N THR A 13 -8.56 20.22 -12.47
CA THR A 13 -8.36 19.13 -11.49
C THR A 13 -9.43 19.05 -10.39
N CYS A 14 -9.90 20.18 -9.87
CA CYS A 14 -10.97 20.21 -8.86
C CYS A 14 -12.32 19.81 -9.48
N ARG A 15 -12.56 20.23 -10.73
CA ARG A 15 -13.78 19.88 -11.46
C ARG A 15 -13.83 18.40 -11.83
N ILE A 16 -12.71 17.84 -12.31
CA ILE A 16 -12.58 16.40 -12.61
C ILE A 16 -12.76 15.56 -11.34
N LEU A 17 -12.22 16.00 -10.20
CA LEU A 17 -12.43 15.32 -8.91
C LEU A 17 -13.90 15.34 -8.49
N GLN A 18 -14.58 16.47 -8.69
CA GLN A 18 -16.00 16.60 -8.36
C GLN A 18 -16.87 15.74 -9.29
N GLU A 19 -16.60 15.72 -10.60
CA GLU A 19 -17.30 14.86 -11.56
C GLU A 19 -17.07 13.37 -11.30
N LYS A 20 -15.84 12.97 -10.95
CA LYS A 20 -15.52 11.57 -10.57
C LYS A 20 -16.23 11.16 -9.28
N LEU A 21 -16.31 12.06 -8.30
CA LEU A 21 -17.01 11.81 -7.03
C LEU A 21 -18.53 11.68 -7.24
N GLU A 22 -19.12 12.52 -8.08
CA GLU A 22 -20.54 12.46 -8.43
C GLU A 22 -20.89 11.23 -9.30
N SER A 23 -20.00 10.83 -10.21
CA SER A 23 -20.11 9.57 -10.95
C SER A 23 -20.09 8.37 -10.01
N TRP A 24 -19.14 8.35 -9.07
CA TRP A 24 -18.99 7.26 -8.10
C TRP A 24 -20.18 7.16 -7.14
N TYR A 25 -20.73 8.30 -6.71
CA TYR A 25 -21.94 8.36 -5.90
C TYR A 25 -23.17 7.81 -6.65
N ARG A 26 -23.28 8.08 -7.95
CA ARG A 26 -24.33 7.50 -8.81
C ARG A 26 -24.15 5.99 -9.00
N ASP A 27 -22.93 5.51 -9.24
CA ASP A 27 -22.64 4.10 -9.42
C ASP A 27 -22.83 3.27 -8.13
N TYR A 28 -22.54 3.88 -6.97
CA TYR A 28 -22.79 3.29 -5.65
C TYR A 28 -24.29 3.07 -5.39
N TYR A 29 -25.14 4.02 -5.78
CA TYR A 29 -26.58 3.93 -5.56
C TYR A 29 -27.29 3.01 -6.57
N VAL A 30 -26.75 2.89 -7.79
CA VAL A 30 -27.34 2.08 -8.87
C VAL A 30 -26.94 0.60 -8.79
N SER A 31 -25.76 0.26 -8.26
CA SER A 31 -25.21 -1.11 -8.38
C SER A 31 -25.49 -2.08 -7.22
N GLY A 32 -25.96 -1.61 -6.06
CA GLY A 32 -26.57 -2.45 -5.02
C GLY A 32 -25.80 -3.72 -4.58
N LYS A 33 -24.48 -3.80 -4.80
CA LYS A 33 -23.65 -4.98 -4.49
C LYS A 33 -22.46 -4.60 -3.63
N LYS A 34 -22.19 -5.42 -2.60
CA LYS A 34 -21.12 -5.23 -1.61
C LYS A 34 -19.71 -5.46 -2.20
N SER A 35 -18.84 -4.47 -1.97
CA SER A 35 -17.35 -4.46 -1.92
C SER A 35 -16.53 -4.57 -3.22
N PRO A 36 -15.55 -3.64 -3.42
CA PRO A 36 -14.15 -3.82 -3.01
C PRO A 36 -13.57 -2.67 -2.16
N ALA A 37 -14.43 -1.94 -1.42
CA ALA A 37 -14.04 -0.75 -0.67
C ALA A 37 -13.10 -1.02 0.53
N THR A 38 -13.03 -2.24 1.06
CA THR A 38 -12.17 -2.54 2.23
C THR A 38 -10.69 -2.70 1.89
N ILE A 39 -10.34 -2.94 0.62
CA ILE A 39 -8.95 -3.09 0.18
C ILE A 39 -8.33 -1.71 -0.09
N LEU A 40 -9.08 -0.80 -0.71
CA LEU A 40 -8.61 0.56 -1.00
C LEU A 40 -8.57 1.49 0.23
N ILE A 41 -9.40 1.27 1.26
CA ILE A 41 -9.35 2.05 2.51
C ILE A 41 -8.05 1.79 3.30
N ARG A 42 -7.45 0.59 3.16
CA ARG A 42 -6.14 0.27 3.77
C ARG A 42 -4.98 0.88 2.98
N GLU A 43 -5.07 0.92 1.66
CA GLU A 43 -4.04 1.47 0.79
C GLU A 43 -4.01 3.01 0.85
N TRP A 44 -5.18 3.65 0.92
CA TRP A 44 -5.30 5.11 1.11
C TRP A 44 -4.89 5.62 2.50
N SER A 45 -4.95 4.77 3.53
CA SER A 45 -4.50 5.16 4.88
C SER A 45 -2.97 5.21 4.99
N PHE A 46 -2.25 4.44 4.17
CA PHE A 46 -0.80 4.36 4.22
C PHE A 46 -0.14 5.56 3.50
N GLU A 47 -0.75 6.04 2.42
CA GLU A 47 -0.23 7.16 1.62
C GLU A 47 -0.49 8.53 2.28
N LYS A 48 -1.56 8.64 3.09
CA LYS A 48 -1.82 9.84 3.92
C LYS A 48 -0.79 10.08 5.01
N GLN A 49 -0.08 9.05 5.46
CA GLN A 49 0.86 9.18 6.58
C GLN A 49 2.24 9.70 6.14
N VAL A 50 2.54 9.67 4.83
CA VAL A 50 3.83 10.07 4.25
C VAL A 50 3.85 11.53 3.78
N TYR A 51 2.69 12.18 3.54
CA TYR A 51 2.62 13.53 2.94
C TYR A 51 1.80 14.61 3.67
N GLY A 52 1.36 14.43 4.93
CA GLY A 52 0.24 15.27 5.42
C GLY A 52 0.23 15.83 6.83
N GLY A 53 1.33 15.87 7.59
CA GLY A 53 1.31 16.43 8.96
C GLY A 53 1.32 17.97 9.03
N ARG A 54 1.79 18.65 7.98
CA ARG A 54 2.07 20.11 7.99
C ARG A 54 1.03 20.96 7.26
N TRP A 55 0.25 20.37 6.35
CA TRP A 55 -0.76 21.07 5.55
C TRP A 55 -2.10 21.24 6.26
N ILE A 56 -2.46 20.34 7.17
CA ILE A 56 -3.75 20.41 7.89
C ILE A 56 -3.73 21.53 8.95
N GLN A 57 -2.57 21.81 9.55
CA GLN A 57 -2.40 22.90 10.52
C GLN A 57 -2.42 24.27 9.86
N THR A 58 -1.81 24.43 8.68
CA THR A 58 -1.86 25.68 7.92
C THR A 58 -3.25 25.94 7.34
N PHE A 59 -3.98 24.91 6.90
CA PHE A 59 -5.35 25.07 6.41
C PHE A 59 -6.36 25.41 7.52
N LYS A 60 -6.19 24.85 8.73
CA LYS A 60 -7.03 25.18 9.89
C LYS A 60 -6.79 26.60 10.39
N TRP A 61 -5.53 27.04 10.44
CA TRP A 61 -5.16 28.42 10.82
C TRP A 61 -5.67 29.48 9.81
N ILE A 62 -5.69 29.14 8.51
CA ILE A 62 -6.21 30.03 7.45
C ILE A 62 -7.75 30.09 7.45
N LEU A 63 -8.44 29.01 7.84
CA LEU A 63 -9.90 29.00 7.97
C LEU A 63 -10.38 29.76 9.22
N GLU A 64 -9.63 29.69 10.32
CA GLU A 64 -9.96 30.38 11.59
C GLU A 64 -9.66 31.89 11.57
N THR A 65 -8.77 32.37 10.70
CA THR A 65 -8.46 33.81 10.54
C THR A 65 -9.32 34.53 9.49
N SER A 66 -10.27 33.83 8.86
CA SER A 66 -11.09 34.34 7.77
C SER A 66 -12.46 34.91 8.22
N SER A 67 -12.83 34.85 9.50
CA SER A 67 -14.13 35.30 9.99
C SER A 67 -14.03 36.39 11.04
N ASP A 68 -13.44 37.53 10.69
CA ASP A 68 -13.97 38.84 11.10
C ASP A 68 -13.12 39.94 10.49
N PHE A 69 -13.71 40.72 9.57
CA PHE A 69 -13.47 42.16 9.42
C PHE A 69 -14.36 42.69 8.29
N PRO A 70 -15.26 43.68 8.54
CA PRO A 70 -15.77 44.53 7.49
C PRO A 70 -14.90 45.79 7.33
N GLY A 71 -14.36 45.94 6.12
CA GLY A 71 -14.45 47.17 5.30
C GLY A 71 -13.77 48.46 5.76
N LYS A 72 -12.62 48.77 5.14
CA LYS A 72 -12.09 50.15 4.97
C LYS A 72 -13.00 50.97 4.01
N PRO A 73 -12.87 52.32 3.91
CA PRO A 73 -11.88 52.85 2.95
C PRO A 73 -11.20 54.21 3.29
N VAL A 74 -9.93 54.31 2.88
CA VAL A 74 -9.34 55.38 2.02
C VAL A 74 -8.88 56.73 2.62
N THR A 75 -7.54 56.83 2.70
CA THR A 75 -6.60 57.90 2.25
C THR A 75 -6.42 59.26 2.95
N LYS A 76 -5.11 59.54 3.12
CA LYS A 76 -4.32 60.75 2.79
C LYS A 76 -4.03 61.80 3.87
N ASP A 77 -2.74 61.86 4.15
CA ASP A 77 -1.85 63.02 4.23
C ASP A 77 -1.96 64.07 5.34
N ALA A 78 -0.76 64.28 5.91
CA ALA A 78 -0.15 65.54 6.35
C ALA A 78 -0.54 66.12 7.71
N GLY A 79 0.50 66.61 8.41
CA GLY A 79 0.35 67.77 9.29
C GLY A 79 0.91 67.60 10.69
N PHE A 80 2.18 67.93 10.83
CA PHE A 80 2.81 68.35 12.08
C PHE A 80 2.06 69.54 12.71
N GLN A 81 1.74 69.50 14.01
CA GLN A 81 2.04 70.59 14.97
C GLN A 81 1.55 70.29 16.40
N ARG A 82 2.43 70.65 17.34
CA ARG A 82 2.23 70.77 18.79
C ARG A 82 1.49 72.10 19.07
N GLN A 83 0.52 72.12 20.00
CA GLN A 83 0.51 72.97 21.21
C GLN A 83 -0.89 73.11 21.88
N GLU A 84 -0.89 72.89 23.20
CA GLU A 84 -1.74 73.34 24.32
C GLU A 84 -3.26 73.53 24.20
N GLY A 85 -4.00 72.69 24.94
CA GLY A 85 -5.41 72.85 25.30
C GLY A 85 -5.77 71.93 26.49
N GLY A 86 -5.41 72.34 27.71
CA GLY A 86 -5.29 71.46 28.89
C GLY A 86 -6.54 71.23 29.75
N LYS A 87 -7.78 71.21 29.21
CA LYS A 87 -8.96 70.84 30.02
C LYS A 87 -10.00 69.94 29.33
N GLU A 88 -10.11 69.94 28.00
CA GLU A 88 -11.00 69.02 27.27
C GLU A 88 -10.32 67.68 26.92
N THR A 89 -9.00 67.71 26.77
CA THR A 89 -8.15 66.54 26.49
C THR A 89 -8.16 65.52 27.62
N THR A 90 -8.18 65.95 28.88
CA THR A 90 -8.21 65.06 30.05
C THR A 90 -9.53 64.29 30.17
N TRP A 91 -10.66 64.91 29.82
CA TRP A 91 -11.97 64.24 29.82
C TRP A 91 -12.10 63.27 28.65
N LEU A 92 -11.66 63.64 27.46
CA LEU A 92 -11.67 62.77 26.27
C LEU A 92 -10.74 61.56 26.42
N VAL A 93 -9.55 61.74 27.00
CA VAL A 93 -8.62 60.64 27.30
C VAL A 93 -9.17 59.74 28.40
N ALA A 94 -9.87 60.29 29.40
CA ALA A 94 -10.53 59.49 30.44
C ALA A 94 -11.70 58.65 29.88
N THR A 95 -12.53 59.24 29.00
CA THR A 95 -13.61 58.50 28.32
C THR A 95 -13.06 57.45 27.36
N GLU A 96 -12.00 57.77 26.61
CA GLU A 96 -11.36 56.84 25.67
C GLU A 96 -10.61 55.72 26.42
N SER A 97 -10.04 56.00 27.60
CA SER A 97 -9.46 54.98 28.49
C SER A 97 -10.51 54.04 29.05
N LEU A 98 -11.67 54.56 29.48
CA LEU A 98 -12.79 53.75 29.96
C LEU A 98 -13.36 52.85 28.85
N GLU A 99 -13.44 53.34 27.62
CA GLU A 99 -13.85 52.55 26.46
C GLU A 99 -12.83 51.47 26.10
N LYS A 100 -11.52 51.79 26.15
CA LYS A 100 -10.45 50.79 25.97
C LYS A 100 -10.51 49.71 27.05
N ASP A 101 -10.73 50.07 28.31
CA ASP A 101 -10.87 49.12 29.43
C ASP A 101 -12.14 48.27 29.32
N ARG A 102 -13.19 48.79 28.68
CA ARG A 102 -14.40 48.04 28.36
C ARG A 102 -14.14 47.04 27.24
N LEU A 103 -13.53 47.47 26.13
CA LEU A 103 -13.18 46.59 25.02
C LEU A 103 -12.17 45.52 25.43
N LEU A 104 -11.20 45.84 26.29
CA LEU A 104 -10.27 44.86 26.85
C LEU A 104 -10.98 43.78 27.68
N ARG A 105 -11.99 44.17 28.48
CA ARG A 105 -12.82 43.20 29.21
C ARG A 105 -13.67 42.35 28.28
N GLU A 106 -14.27 42.95 27.26
CA GLU A 106 -15.05 42.21 26.27
C GLU A 106 -14.17 41.22 25.50
N LEU A 107 -13.02 41.64 24.99
CA LEU A 107 -12.04 40.77 24.32
C LEU A 107 -11.49 39.68 25.25
N SER A 108 -11.25 40.00 26.53
CA SER A 108 -10.85 39.01 27.52
C SER A 108 -11.96 37.98 27.77
N SER A 109 -13.22 38.41 27.78
CA SER A 109 -14.36 37.52 27.98
C SER A 109 -14.55 36.58 26.78
N VAL A 110 -14.46 37.10 25.54
CA VAL A 110 -14.54 36.30 24.32
C VAL A 110 -13.41 35.27 24.27
N ARG A 111 -12.17 35.70 24.54
CA ARG A 111 -11.03 34.78 24.59
C ARG A 111 -11.20 33.70 25.66
N SER A 112 -11.70 34.06 26.85
CA SER A 112 -11.94 33.07 27.91
C SER A 112 -13.00 32.03 27.50
N PHE A 113 -14.04 32.46 26.78
CA PHE A 113 -15.07 31.57 26.27
C PHE A 113 -14.53 30.63 25.19
N GLU A 114 -13.73 31.13 24.25
CA GLU A 114 -13.09 30.32 23.21
C GLU A 114 -12.16 29.26 23.80
N VAL A 115 -11.36 29.62 24.81
CA VAL A 115 -10.49 28.67 25.51
C VAL A 115 -11.32 27.58 26.20
N GLU A 116 -12.40 27.94 26.89
CA GLU A 116 -13.29 26.97 27.53
C GLU A 116 -13.95 26.03 26.51
N GLN A 117 -14.33 26.54 25.34
CA GLN A 117 -14.86 25.72 24.26
C GLN A 117 -13.83 24.73 23.71
N LEU A 118 -12.60 25.20 23.45
CA LEU A 118 -11.51 24.34 23.00
C LEU A 118 -11.14 23.27 24.04
N GLU A 119 -11.21 23.60 25.33
CA GLU A 119 -11.01 22.63 26.42
C GLU A 119 -12.11 21.55 26.44
N LYS A 120 -13.36 21.92 26.18
CA LYS A 120 -14.48 20.97 26.03
C LYS A 120 -14.29 20.06 24.81
N GLU A 121 -13.86 20.60 23.67
CA GLU A 121 -13.58 19.80 22.47
C GLU A 121 -12.36 18.88 22.67
N LEU A 122 -11.31 19.37 23.33
CA LEU A 122 -10.11 18.59 23.66
C LEU A 122 -10.45 17.43 24.62
N SER A 123 -11.28 17.66 25.63
CA SER A 123 -11.72 16.61 26.55
C SER A 123 -12.63 15.59 25.87
N ALA A 124 -13.55 16.02 25.00
CA ALA A 124 -14.40 15.13 24.22
C ALA A 124 -13.58 14.23 23.26
N THR A 125 -12.61 14.80 22.56
CA THR A 125 -11.72 14.04 21.65
C THR A 125 -10.81 13.07 22.41
N ARG A 126 -10.32 13.44 23.60
CA ARG A 126 -9.56 12.53 24.48
C ARG A 126 -10.40 11.32 24.92
N LEU A 127 -11.67 11.54 25.27
CA LEU A 127 -12.58 10.45 25.63
C LEU A 127 -12.87 9.53 24.44
N GLN A 128 -13.13 10.08 23.26
CA GLN A 128 -13.33 9.28 22.04
C GLN A 128 -12.09 8.46 21.70
N LEU A 129 -10.90 9.05 21.80
CA LEU A 129 -9.65 8.33 21.56
C LEU A 129 -9.46 7.19 22.56
N SER A 130 -9.79 7.42 23.84
CA SER A 130 -9.76 6.36 24.87
C SER A 130 -10.72 5.21 24.55
N LEU A 131 -11.94 5.51 24.07
CA LEU A 131 -12.91 4.48 23.67
C LEU A 131 -12.41 3.68 22.47
N VAL A 132 -11.91 4.35 21.42
CA VAL A 132 -11.38 3.66 20.24
C VAL A 132 -10.16 2.82 20.58
N GLN A 133 -9.30 3.27 21.50
CA GLN A 133 -8.18 2.47 21.98
C GLN A 133 -8.66 1.22 22.71
N GLN A 134 -9.69 1.34 23.54
CA GLN A 134 -10.29 0.20 24.23
C GLN A 134 -10.89 -0.81 23.22
N ASP A 135 -11.70 -0.35 22.27
CA ASP A 135 -12.29 -1.20 21.23
C ASP A 135 -11.20 -1.90 20.39
N LEU A 136 -10.10 -1.22 20.10
CA LEU A 136 -8.96 -1.80 19.40
C LEU A 136 -8.27 -2.89 20.23
N THR A 137 -8.16 -2.72 21.55
CA THR A 137 -7.62 -3.78 22.41
C THR A 137 -8.55 -4.99 22.52
N GLU A 138 -9.86 -4.77 22.58
CA GLU A 138 -10.86 -5.84 22.65
C GLU A 138 -10.92 -6.65 21.35
N THR A 139 -10.93 -5.97 20.20
CA THR A 139 -10.90 -6.62 18.88
C THR A 139 -9.61 -7.39 18.64
N LYS A 140 -8.47 -6.91 19.16
CA LYS A 140 -7.20 -7.64 19.10
C LYS A 140 -7.25 -8.94 19.93
N LEU A 141 -7.84 -8.89 21.12
CA LEU A 141 -7.99 -10.08 21.97
C LEU A 141 -8.94 -11.12 21.35
N SER A 142 -10.07 -10.68 20.78
CA SER A 142 -11.00 -11.60 20.11
C SER A 142 -10.40 -12.24 18.84
N LEU A 143 -9.56 -11.50 18.11
CA LEU A 143 -8.83 -12.04 16.97
C LEU A 143 -7.80 -13.09 17.38
N GLU A 144 -7.03 -12.87 18.45
CA GLU A 144 -6.08 -13.88 18.93
C GLU A 144 -6.79 -15.11 19.51
N ASP A 145 -7.93 -14.94 20.17
CA ASP A 145 -8.76 -16.07 20.62
C ASP A 145 -9.31 -16.90 19.45
N THR A 146 -9.83 -16.25 18.41
CA THR A 146 -10.30 -16.95 17.20
C THR A 146 -9.17 -17.61 16.40
N LYS A 147 -7.98 -17.00 16.37
CA LYS A 147 -6.77 -17.58 15.79
C LYS A 147 -6.28 -18.79 16.59
N SER A 148 -6.29 -18.72 17.91
CA SER A 148 -5.97 -19.85 18.80
C SER A 148 -6.95 -21.01 18.59
N LYS A 149 -8.26 -20.72 18.57
CA LYS A 149 -9.32 -21.70 18.29
C LYS A 149 -9.20 -22.33 16.90
N SER A 150 -8.84 -21.55 15.88
CA SER A 150 -8.64 -22.10 14.53
C SER A 150 -7.34 -22.91 14.41
N ALA A 151 -6.28 -22.55 15.13
CA ALA A 151 -5.07 -23.36 15.19
C ALA A 151 -5.30 -24.72 15.87
N THR A 152 -6.07 -24.76 16.97
CA THR A 152 -6.38 -26.02 17.65
C THR A 152 -7.27 -26.94 16.81
N THR A 153 -8.25 -26.39 16.08
CA THR A 153 -9.09 -27.20 15.18
C THR A 153 -8.30 -27.73 13.97
N LEU A 154 -7.36 -26.94 13.44
CA LEU A 154 -6.46 -27.41 12.38
C LEU A 154 -5.57 -28.56 12.84
N LEU A 155 -4.95 -28.45 14.02
CA LEU A 155 -4.13 -29.53 14.58
C LEU A 155 -4.95 -30.82 14.80
N ALA A 156 -6.16 -30.69 15.34
CA ALA A 156 -7.06 -31.84 15.52
C ALA A 156 -7.44 -32.50 14.18
N ALA A 157 -7.69 -31.71 13.13
CA ALA A 157 -7.98 -32.23 11.79
C ALA A 157 -6.74 -32.85 11.13
N GLU A 158 -5.55 -32.31 11.37
CA GLU A 158 -4.29 -32.90 10.90
C GLU A 158 -4.03 -34.26 11.56
N ASP A 159 -4.26 -34.38 12.87
CA ASP A 159 -4.17 -35.65 13.60
C ASP A 159 -5.18 -36.68 13.08
N GLU A 160 -6.43 -36.28 12.82
CA GLU A 160 -7.46 -37.15 12.23
C GLU A 160 -7.04 -37.63 10.82
N ILE A 161 -6.48 -36.76 9.98
CA ILE A 161 -5.96 -37.13 8.66
C ILE A 161 -4.80 -38.12 8.77
N VAL A 162 -3.90 -37.93 9.74
CA VAL A 162 -2.80 -38.87 9.99
C VAL A 162 -3.35 -40.22 10.44
N GLN A 163 -4.29 -40.24 11.37
CA GLN A 163 -4.94 -41.45 11.86
C GLN A 163 -5.63 -42.21 10.72
N LEU A 164 -6.45 -41.53 9.91
CA LEU A 164 -7.12 -42.11 8.74
C LEU A 164 -6.12 -42.63 7.70
N LYS A 165 -4.99 -41.95 7.48
CA LYS A 165 -3.91 -42.44 6.61
C LYS A 165 -3.26 -43.72 7.17
N THR A 166 -3.05 -43.81 8.47
CA THR A 166 -2.50 -45.04 9.09
C THR A 166 -3.47 -46.22 9.01
N GLU A 167 -4.77 -45.96 9.16
CA GLU A 167 -5.82 -46.98 9.06
C GLU A 167 -6.05 -47.45 7.62
N LEU A 168 -5.94 -46.52 6.66
CA LEU A 168 -5.89 -46.85 5.23
C LEU A 168 -4.66 -47.68 4.86
N ALA A 169 -3.50 -47.41 5.48
CA ALA A 169 -2.30 -48.21 5.29
C ALA A 169 -2.43 -49.62 5.90
N ARG A 170 -3.10 -49.77 7.05
CA ARG A 170 -3.38 -51.08 7.67
C ARG A 170 -4.40 -51.92 6.91
N SER A 171 -5.41 -51.28 6.31
CA SER A 171 -6.45 -51.98 5.53
C SER A 171 -5.97 -52.41 4.14
N ARG A 172 -4.81 -51.90 3.68
CA ARG A 172 -4.21 -52.27 2.39
C ARG A 172 -3.20 -53.41 2.57
N SER A 173 -3.68 -54.64 2.50
CA SER A 173 -2.82 -55.83 2.47
C SER A 173 -1.90 -55.84 1.22
N PRO A 174 -0.71 -56.46 1.28
CA PRO A 174 0.26 -56.44 0.19
C PRO A 174 -0.19 -57.43 -0.90
N SER A 175 -0.99 -56.94 -1.84
CA SER A 175 -1.27 -57.65 -3.10
C SER A 175 -0.96 -56.72 -4.28
N PRO A 176 -0.31 -57.22 -5.34
CA PRO A 176 0.17 -56.39 -6.44
C PRO A 176 -0.96 -56.19 -7.46
N SER A 177 -1.62 -55.03 -7.47
CA SER A 177 -2.53 -54.64 -8.55
C SER A 177 -2.79 -53.11 -8.54
N PRO A 178 -3.39 -52.52 -9.59
CA PRO A 178 -2.75 -51.58 -10.49
C PRO A 178 -3.35 -50.17 -10.37
N ALA A 179 -2.75 -49.20 -11.07
CA ALA A 179 -3.32 -47.91 -11.44
C ALA A 179 -4.02 -47.12 -10.30
N ARG A 180 -3.24 -46.23 -9.69
CA ARG A 180 -3.71 -45.15 -8.82
C ARG A 180 -4.62 -44.22 -9.64
N ASN A 181 -5.94 -44.39 -9.54
CA ASN A 181 -6.88 -43.45 -10.13
C ASN A 181 -6.76 -42.08 -9.44
N PHE A 182 -6.11 -41.12 -10.10
CA PHE A 182 -6.13 -39.72 -9.72
C PHE A 182 -7.51 -39.16 -10.03
N SER A 183 -8.29 -38.83 -8.99
CA SER A 183 -9.53 -38.07 -9.17
C SER A 183 -9.18 -36.63 -9.58
N PRO A 184 -9.68 -36.11 -10.73
CA PRO A 184 -9.39 -34.76 -11.24
C PRO A 184 -9.73 -33.61 -10.27
N SER A 185 -10.52 -33.88 -9.23
CA SER A 185 -10.96 -32.91 -8.22
C SER A 185 -9.86 -32.61 -7.19
N ARG A 186 -9.01 -33.58 -6.87
CA ARG A 186 -7.97 -33.45 -5.83
C ARG A 186 -6.72 -32.70 -6.32
N GLY A 187 -6.39 -32.86 -7.61
CA GLY A 187 -5.34 -32.08 -8.28
C GLY A 187 -5.73 -30.61 -8.51
N ARG A 188 -7.02 -30.33 -8.80
CA ARG A 188 -7.50 -28.95 -8.99
C ARG A 188 -7.57 -28.14 -7.69
N LEU A 189 -7.98 -28.76 -6.59
CA LEU A 189 -8.05 -28.08 -5.29
C LEU A 189 -6.65 -27.71 -4.77
N THR A 190 -5.66 -28.58 -5.00
CA THR A 190 -4.25 -28.32 -4.66
C THR A 190 -3.62 -27.27 -5.57
N TYR A 191 -3.99 -27.24 -6.85
CA TYR A 191 -3.57 -26.21 -7.81
C TYR A 191 -4.08 -24.81 -7.43
N ALA A 192 -5.38 -24.65 -7.20
CA ALA A 192 -5.98 -23.37 -6.84
C ALA A 192 -5.41 -22.79 -5.54
N LEU A 193 -5.20 -23.65 -4.53
CA LEU A 193 -4.55 -23.26 -3.27
C LEU A 193 -3.09 -22.83 -3.49
N ARG A 194 -2.34 -23.55 -4.33
CA ARG A 194 -0.96 -23.18 -4.65
C ARG A 194 -0.88 -21.87 -5.42
N HIS A 195 -1.75 -21.68 -6.40
CA HIS A 195 -1.88 -20.42 -7.14
C HIS A 195 -2.16 -19.26 -6.17
N ALA A 196 -3.16 -19.39 -5.30
CA ALA A 196 -3.51 -18.35 -4.32
C ALA A 196 -2.33 -18.01 -3.39
N ARG A 197 -1.62 -19.02 -2.86
CA ARG A 197 -0.45 -18.82 -1.99
C ARG A 197 0.72 -18.13 -2.70
N LEU A 198 0.97 -18.45 -3.97
CA LEU A 198 2.03 -17.81 -4.74
C LEU A 198 1.69 -16.36 -5.06
N VAL A 199 0.43 -16.06 -5.37
CA VAL A 199 -0.05 -14.68 -5.57
C VAL A 199 0.04 -13.88 -4.28
N GLU A 200 -0.41 -14.43 -3.15
CA GLU A 200 -0.31 -13.80 -1.83
C GLU A 200 1.16 -13.48 -1.48
N ARG A 201 2.06 -14.46 -1.64
CA ARG A 201 3.49 -14.26 -1.40
C ARG A 201 4.10 -13.21 -2.32
N PHE A 202 3.70 -13.16 -3.59
CA PHE A 202 4.14 -12.09 -4.50
C PHE A 202 3.68 -10.73 -4.02
N ASN A 203 2.42 -10.60 -3.60
CA ASN A 203 1.89 -9.35 -3.06
C ASN A 203 2.66 -8.91 -1.80
N ASP A 204 2.96 -9.83 -0.88
CA ASP A 204 3.73 -9.53 0.33
C ASP A 204 5.13 -9.00 0.00
N ILE A 205 5.84 -9.67 -0.92
CA ILE A 205 7.15 -9.23 -1.43
C ILE A 205 7.01 -7.84 -2.07
N TYR A 206 5.99 -7.63 -2.90
CA TYR A 206 5.78 -6.36 -3.60
C TYR A 206 5.29 -5.23 -2.70
N SER A 207 4.71 -5.52 -1.53
CA SER A 207 4.37 -4.52 -0.53
C SER A 207 5.58 -4.14 0.33
N GLN A 208 6.39 -5.10 0.76
CA GLN A 208 7.49 -4.87 1.70
C GLN A 208 8.84 -4.58 1.00
N GLU A 209 9.34 -5.52 0.19
CA GLU A 209 10.66 -5.40 -0.44
C GLU A 209 10.70 -4.29 -1.48
N ARG A 210 9.57 -4.01 -2.15
CA ARG A 210 9.43 -2.86 -3.06
C ARG A 210 9.62 -1.53 -2.34
N LEU A 211 9.03 -1.37 -1.16
CA LEU A 211 9.13 -0.14 -0.37
C LEU A 211 10.54 0.05 0.19
N ASN A 212 11.18 -1.05 0.61
CA ASN A 212 12.58 -1.06 1.02
C ASN A 212 13.49 -0.63 -0.15
N ALA A 213 13.31 -1.22 -1.33
CA ALA A 213 14.03 -0.85 -2.54
C ALA A 213 13.79 0.61 -2.95
N GLN A 214 12.55 1.09 -2.87
CA GLN A 214 12.20 2.48 -3.13
C GLN A 214 12.90 3.45 -2.17
N THR A 215 12.97 3.10 -0.89
CA THR A 215 13.68 3.89 0.13
C THR A 215 15.19 3.96 -0.16
N LEU A 216 15.79 2.83 -0.53
CA LEU A 216 17.21 2.77 -0.90
C LEU A 216 17.49 3.61 -2.15
N LEU A 217 16.68 3.47 -3.20
CA LEU A 217 16.87 4.20 -4.46
C LEU A 217 16.65 5.72 -4.29
N ARG A 218 15.73 6.13 -3.41
CA ARG A 218 15.51 7.55 -3.09
C ARG A 218 16.69 8.22 -2.38
N SER A 219 17.64 7.46 -1.83
CA SER A 219 18.88 8.05 -1.32
C SER A 219 19.84 8.50 -2.46
N TYR A 220 19.59 8.05 -3.69
CA TYR A 220 20.42 8.37 -4.86
C TYR A 220 19.70 9.24 -5.91
N THR A 221 18.37 9.25 -5.94
CA THR A 221 17.57 10.09 -6.86
C THR A 221 16.25 10.53 -6.24
N ASP A 222 15.90 11.81 -6.42
CA ASP A 222 14.61 12.38 -6.01
C ASP A 222 13.49 12.13 -7.04
N ASP A 223 13.85 11.70 -8.25
CA ASP A 223 12.91 11.39 -9.32
C ASP A 223 12.17 10.07 -9.02
N LEU A 224 10.95 10.21 -8.51
CA LEU A 224 10.09 9.08 -8.18
C LEU A 224 9.74 8.23 -9.40
N GLU A 225 9.60 8.83 -10.57
CA GLU A 225 9.27 8.12 -11.81
C GLU A 225 10.44 7.22 -12.22
N MET A 226 11.66 7.73 -12.12
CA MET A 226 12.87 6.94 -12.33
C MET A 226 12.98 5.77 -11.33
N VAL A 227 12.71 6.00 -10.04
CA VAL A 227 12.71 4.95 -9.02
C VAL A 227 11.69 3.85 -9.34
N GLN A 228 10.47 4.22 -9.71
CA GLN A 228 9.43 3.28 -10.09
C GLN A 228 9.81 2.50 -11.36
N ARG A 229 10.41 3.17 -12.34
CA ARG A 229 10.89 2.54 -13.58
C ARG A 229 12.00 1.52 -13.32
N ILE A 230 12.94 1.81 -12.42
CA ILE A 230 13.98 0.87 -11.97
C ILE A 230 13.33 -0.36 -11.32
N ILE A 231 12.40 -0.17 -10.40
CA ILE A 231 11.71 -1.26 -9.69
C ILE A 231 10.91 -2.13 -10.66
N TYR A 232 10.13 -1.53 -11.55
CA TYR A 232 9.39 -2.26 -12.57
C TYR A 232 10.32 -3.06 -13.48
N THR A 233 11.41 -2.45 -13.94
CA THR A 233 12.41 -3.15 -14.77
C THR A 233 13.02 -4.32 -13.99
N ALA A 234 13.33 -4.16 -12.71
CA ALA A 234 13.83 -5.24 -11.86
C ALA A 234 12.84 -6.40 -11.74
N VAL A 235 11.53 -6.12 -11.65
CA VAL A 235 10.48 -7.15 -11.68
C VAL A 235 10.47 -7.89 -13.02
N VAL A 236 10.38 -7.17 -14.13
CA VAL A 236 10.33 -7.77 -15.47
C VAL A 236 11.56 -8.63 -15.74
N GLU A 237 12.75 -8.12 -15.46
CA GLU A 237 14.02 -8.84 -15.64
C GLU A 237 14.10 -10.06 -14.70
N SER A 238 13.60 -9.96 -13.46
CA SER A 238 13.56 -11.10 -12.53
C SER A 238 12.67 -12.23 -13.03
N PHE A 239 11.49 -11.90 -13.57
CA PHE A 239 10.59 -12.88 -14.17
C PHE A 239 11.17 -13.48 -15.45
N TYR A 240 11.80 -12.67 -16.29
CA TYR A 240 12.49 -13.13 -17.49
C TYR A 240 13.63 -14.11 -17.15
N ALA A 241 14.50 -13.75 -16.21
CA ALA A 241 15.62 -14.59 -15.77
C ALA A 241 15.13 -15.90 -15.15
N ALA A 242 14.12 -15.85 -14.27
CA ALA A 242 13.54 -17.03 -13.66
C ALA A 242 12.88 -17.97 -14.68
N LYS A 243 12.16 -17.42 -15.66
CA LYS A 243 11.55 -18.19 -16.75
C LYS A 243 12.58 -18.87 -17.63
N LYS A 244 13.67 -18.17 -17.95
CA LYS A 244 14.81 -18.74 -18.68
C LYS A 244 15.47 -19.88 -17.89
N ALA A 245 15.72 -19.67 -16.60
CA ALA A 245 16.28 -20.69 -15.70
C ALA A 245 15.35 -21.90 -15.57
N PHE A 246 14.04 -21.69 -15.43
CA PHE A 246 13.03 -22.75 -15.35
C PHE A 246 13.02 -23.61 -16.61
N ARG A 247 13.02 -23.00 -17.80
CA ARG A 247 13.09 -23.73 -19.08
C ARG A 247 14.34 -24.61 -19.16
N GLN A 248 15.49 -24.08 -18.74
CA GLN A 248 16.74 -24.85 -18.72
C GLN A 248 16.69 -25.99 -17.70
N PHE A 249 16.18 -25.73 -16.49
CA PHE A 249 16.02 -26.74 -15.45
C PHE A 249 15.06 -27.85 -15.87
N LYS A 250 13.89 -27.49 -16.40
CA LYS A 250 12.90 -28.43 -16.95
C LYS A 250 13.49 -29.31 -18.06
N MET A 251 14.26 -28.71 -18.98
CA MET A 251 14.95 -29.47 -20.02
C MET A 251 15.99 -30.45 -19.47
N ARG A 252 16.75 -30.06 -18.44
CA ARG A 252 17.71 -30.95 -17.77
C ARG A 252 16.99 -32.11 -17.07
N VAL A 253 15.98 -31.81 -16.26
CA VAL A 253 15.16 -32.81 -15.55
C VAL A 253 14.53 -33.78 -16.54
N ARG A 254 13.90 -33.28 -17.60
CA ARG A 254 13.31 -34.12 -18.65
C ARG A 254 14.33 -35.08 -19.26
N LYS A 255 15.53 -34.61 -19.63
CA LYS A 255 16.59 -35.48 -20.18
C LYS A 255 17.00 -36.58 -19.20
N THR A 256 17.23 -36.22 -17.93
CA THR A 256 17.63 -37.16 -16.89
C THR A 256 16.55 -38.21 -16.62
N LEU A 257 15.29 -37.78 -16.49
CA LEU A 257 14.18 -38.68 -16.21
C LEU A 257 13.86 -39.58 -17.40
N THR A 258 13.98 -39.10 -18.65
CA THR A 258 13.73 -39.91 -19.86
C THR A 258 14.57 -41.20 -19.88
N LEU A 259 15.80 -41.18 -19.35
CA LEU A 259 16.69 -42.34 -19.29
C LEU A 259 16.23 -43.42 -18.30
N SER A 260 15.45 -43.04 -17.28
CA SER A 260 15.00 -43.93 -16.19
C SER A 260 13.48 -44.12 -16.20
N TYR A 261 12.78 -43.54 -17.18
CA TYR A 261 11.33 -43.49 -17.19
C TYR A 261 10.72 -44.80 -17.70
N SER A 262 10.06 -45.52 -16.80
CA SER A 262 9.24 -46.70 -17.13
C SER A 262 7.93 -46.66 -16.33
N GLY A 263 7.29 -45.48 -16.30
CA GLY A 263 6.04 -45.24 -15.57
C GLY A 263 4.80 -45.21 -16.48
N PRO A 264 3.59 -45.45 -15.92
CA PRO A 264 2.33 -45.33 -16.66
C PRO A 264 1.83 -43.89 -16.83
N GLU A 265 2.41 -42.93 -16.11
CA GLU A 265 2.04 -41.50 -16.18
C GLU A 265 2.64 -40.83 -17.44
N PRO A 266 2.18 -39.64 -17.85
CA PRO A 266 2.88 -38.88 -18.87
C PRO A 266 4.20 -38.32 -18.28
N LEU A 267 5.29 -38.44 -19.04
CA LEU A 267 6.62 -37.97 -18.63
C LEU A 267 6.62 -36.51 -18.15
N GLU A 268 5.80 -35.66 -18.77
CA GLU A 268 5.69 -34.24 -18.40
C GLU A 268 5.17 -34.04 -16.97
N ASP A 269 4.21 -34.85 -16.51
CA ASP A 269 3.68 -34.72 -15.15
C ASP A 269 4.73 -35.15 -14.12
N THR A 270 5.50 -36.21 -14.41
CA THR A 270 6.61 -36.64 -13.55
C THR A 270 7.74 -35.60 -13.51
N VAL A 271 8.04 -34.95 -14.64
CA VAL A 271 9.01 -33.85 -14.71
C VAL A 271 8.54 -32.68 -13.85
N MET A 272 7.27 -32.29 -13.94
CA MET A 272 6.74 -31.18 -13.16
C MET A 272 6.69 -31.52 -11.66
N ASP A 273 6.24 -32.71 -11.27
CA ASP A 273 6.23 -33.15 -9.86
C ASP A 273 7.65 -33.18 -9.28
N TYR A 274 8.64 -33.63 -10.06
CA TYR A 274 10.04 -33.56 -9.64
C TYR A 274 10.51 -32.11 -9.41
N ILE A 275 10.21 -31.19 -10.34
CA ILE A 275 10.60 -29.78 -10.21
C ILE A 275 9.95 -29.14 -8.98
N ILE A 276 8.67 -29.42 -8.73
CA ILE A 276 7.92 -28.88 -7.58
C ILE A 276 8.52 -29.35 -6.25
N ARG A 277 8.97 -30.62 -6.17
CA ARG A 277 9.59 -31.17 -4.97
C ARG A 277 11.02 -30.68 -4.74
N GLN A 278 11.67 -30.21 -5.79
CA GLN A 278 13.09 -29.88 -5.81
C GLN A 278 13.33 -28.42 -6.25
N GLU A 279 12.44 -27.50 -5.85
CA GLU A 279 12.55 -26.07 -6.12
C GLU A 279 13.82 -25.45 -5.50
N ASP A 280 14.38 -26.06 -4.46
CA ASP A 280 15.62 -25.65 -3.78
C ASP A 280 16.89 -25.79 -4.65
N LEU A 281 16.87 -26.63 -5.68
CA LEU A 281 17.98 -26.73 -6.65
C LEU A 281 18.01 -25.57 -7.66
N TYR A 282 17.07 -24.64 -7.59
CA TYR A 282 17.12 -23.42 -8.38
C TYR A 282 18.28 -22.52 -7.92
N ASP A 283 19.26 -22.34 -8.80
CA ASP A 283 20.34 -21.38 -8.61
C ASP A 283 19.85 -19.93 -8.77
N VAL A 284 19.22 -19.43 -7.70
CA VAL A 284 18.75 -18.05 -7.62
C VAL A 284 19.90 -17.04 -7.75
N GLN A 285 21.14 -17.39 -7.38
CA GLN A 285 22.26 -16.45 -7.47
C GLN A 285 22.67 -16.17 -8.90
N ALA A 286 22.73 -17.19 -9.76
CA ALA A 286 22.96 -16.97 -11.18
C ALA A 286 21.93 -16.02 -11.80
N SER A 287 20.64 -16.19 -11.47
CA SER A 287 19.57 -15.31 -11.95
C SER A 287 19.67 -13.89 -11.38
N VAL A 288 19.97 -13.72 -10.09
CA VAL A 288 20.18 -12.39 -9.49
C VAL A 288 21.32 -11.64 -10.17
N SER A 289 22.44 -12.31 -10.43
CA SER A 289 23.58 -11.71 -11.14
C SER A 289 23.23 -11.33 -12.59
N GLU A 290 22.42 -12.14 -13.29
CA GLU A 290 21.95 -11.81 -14.64
C GLU A 290 21.05 -10.56 -14.63
N VAL A 291 20.14 -10.45 -13.65
CA VAL A 291 19.25 -9.29 -13.50
C VAL A 291 20.04 -8.03 -13.16
N ILE A 292 20.95 -8.06 -12.19
CA ILE A 292 21.78 -6.90 -11.82
C ILE A 292 22.57 -6.42 -13.04
N ARG A 293 23.16 -7.36 -13.80
CA ARG A 293 23.87 -7.03 -15.04
C ARG A 293 22.93 -6.39 -16.08
N ALA A 294 21.71 -6.89 -16.23
CA ALA A 294 20.73 -6.32 -17.16
C ALA A 294 20.32 -4.90 -16.77
N LEU A 295 20.08 -4.66 -15.47
CA LEU A 295 19.74 -3.34 -14.95
C LEU A 295 20.88 -2.33 -15.15
N ASN A 296 22.13 -2.73 -14.87
CA ASN A 296 23.30 -1.86 -15.02
C ASN A 296 23.61 -1.48 -16.48
N ILE A 297 23.16 -2.28 -17.46
CA ILE A 297 23.36 -2.01 -18.90
C ILE A 297 22.18 -1.19 -19.48
N SER A 298 21.04 -1.13 -18.78
CA SER A 298 19.82 -0.54 -19.32
C SER A 298 19.91 1.00 -19.41
N PRO A 299 19.86 1.58 -20.64
CA PRO A 299 20.01 3.02 -20.82
C PRO A 299 18.79 3.81 -20.34
N LYS A 300 17.64 3.16 -20.13
CA LYS A 300 16.39 3.80 -19.70
C LYS A 300 16.35 4.13 -18.20
N ILE A 301 17.17 3.45 -17.42
CA ILE A 301 17.16 3.52 -15.95
C ILE A 301 18.54 3.80 -15.36
N SER A 302 19.51 4.19 -16.19
CA SER A 302 20.89 4.39 -15.76
C SER A 302 21.00 5.51 -14.72
N LEU A 303 21.55 5.18 -13.55
CA LEU A 303 21.93 6.15 -12.52
C LEU A 303 23.45 6.27 -12.48
N PRO A 304 24.02 7.49 -12.55
CA PRO A 304 25.47 7.67 -12.53
C PRO A 304 26.07 7.23 -11.19
N GLY A 305 27.00 6.28 -11.21
CA GLY A 305 27.75 5.84 -10.03
C GLY A 305 27.02 4.91 -9.07
N VAL A 306 25.84 4.41 -9.45
CA VAL A 306 25.05 3.47 -8.62
C VAL A 306 25.06 2.09 -9.25
N ASP A 307 25.42 1.08 -8.45
CA ASP A 307 25.23 -0.33 -8.81
C ASP A 307 23.89 -0.82 -8.25
N PHE A 308 23.05 -1.41 -9.09
CA PHE A 308 21.75 -1.96 -8.68
C PHE A 308 21.84 -3.18 -7.76
N ILE A 309 23.04 -3.60 -7.35
CA ILE A 309 23.23 -4.55 -6.24
C ILE A 309 22.52 -4.12 -4.94
N ILE A 310 22.28 -2.82 -4.73
CA ILE A 310 21.56 -2.29 -3.56
C ILE A 310 20.12 -2.83 -3.44
N ILE A 311 19.49 -3.21 -4.55
CA ILE A 311 18.14 -3.80 -4.57
C ILE A 311 18.17 -5.33 -4.74
N SER A 312 19.32 -5.97 -4.48
CA SER A 312 19.49 -7.42 -4.62
C SER A 312 18.56 -8.26 -3.72
N SER A 313 18.11 -7.72 -2.58
CA SER A 313 17.10 -8.37 -1.73
C SER A 313 15.78 -8.56 -2.47
N LEU A 314 15.25 -7.49 -3.05
CA LEU A 314 14.03 -7.51 -3.87
C LEU A 314 14.20 -8.45 -5.07
N ILE A 315 15.30 -8.33 -5.81
CA ILE A 315 15.57 -9.18 -7.00
C ILE A 315 15.59 -10.67 -6.62
N ARG A 316 16.22 -11.02 -5.49
CA ARG A 316 16.31 -12.40 -5.03
C ARG A 316 14.94 -12.99 -4.71
N GLU A 317 14.09 -12.26 -4.00
CA GLU A 317 12.74 -12.72 -3.70
C GLU A 317 11.88 -12.82 -4.96
N LEU A 318 11.97 -11.85 -5.87
CA LEU A 318 11.29 -11.88 -7.17
C LEU A 318 11.71 -13.07 -8.03
N CYS A 319 13.01 -13.36 -8.11
CA CYS A 319 13.51 -14.53 -8.85
C CYS A 319 12.98 -15.84 -8.27
N ARG A 320 12.89 -15.97 -6.93
CA ARG A 320 12.34 -17.17 -6.26
C ARG A 320 10.87 -17.36 -6.58
N ILE A 321 10.06 -16.32 -6.37
CA ILE A 321 8.62 -16.43 -6.57
C ILE A 321 8.29 -16.62 -8.06
N ALA A 322 8.98 -15.92 -8.96
CA ALA A 322 8.79 -16.07 -10.40
C ALA A 322 9.11 -17.48 -10.89
N PHE A 323 10.17 -18.12 -10.33
CA PHE A 323 10.49 -19.50 -10.66
C PHE A 323 9.39 -20.46 -10.21
N SER A 324 8.92 -20.34 -8.96
CA SER A 324 7.80 -21.16 -8.46
C SER A 324 6.51 -20.92 -9.26
N MET A 325 6.25 -19.69 -9.71
CA MET A 325 5.10 -19.37 -10.56
C MET A 325 5.15 -20.04 -11.95
N GLN A 326 6.33 -20.41 -12.47
CA GLN A 326 6.44 -21.17 -13.72
C GLN A 326 6.00 -22.63 -13.59
N THR A 327 5.84 -23.14 -12.36
CA THR A 327 5.34 -24.50 -12.12
C THR A 327 3.80 -24.59 -12.16
N LEU A 328 3.10 -23.47 -12.35
CA LEU A 328 1.65 -23.40 -12.48
C LEU A 328 1.20 -23.77 -13.91
N ASP A 329 -0.06 -24.16 -14.06
CA ASP A 329 -0.71 -24.49 -15.34
C ASP A 329 -2.08 -23.78 -15.44
N PRO A 330 -2.17 -22.64 -16.15
CA PRO A 330 -1.10 -22.00 -16.92
C PRO A 330 -0.04 -21.31 -16.05
N PRO A 331 1.21 -21.15 -16.54
CA PRO A 331 2.24 -20.38 -15.85
C PRO A 331 1.79 -18.95 -15.58
N LEU A 332 2.08 -18.45 -14.39
CA LEU A 332 1.81 -17.05 -14.04
C LEU A 332 3.03 -16.19 -14.38
N ASP A 333 2.80 -15.06 -15.04
CA ASP A 333 3.84 -14.12 -15.47
C ASP A 333 3.35 -12.68 -15.27
N VAL A 334 4.28 -11.74 -15.25
CA VAL A 334 3.92 -10.31 -15.20
C VAL A 334 3.44 -9.86 -16.58
N SER A 335 2.34 -9.10 -16.61
CA SER A 335 1.85 -8.47 -17.84
C SER A 335 2.85 -7.40 -18.29
N PHE A 336 3.17 -7.37 -19.59
CA PHE A 336 3.93 -6.28 -20.18
C PHE A 336 3.12 -5.00 -20.10
N GLY A 337 3.43 -4.12 -19.15
CA GLY A 337 3.01 -2.73 -19.22
C GLY A 337 3.86 -2.01 -20.27
N THR A 338 3.22 -1.34 -21.22
CA THR A 338 3.93 -0.36 -22.04
C THR A 338 4.37 0.82 -21.16
N ASP A 339 5.48 1.49 -21.50
CA ASP A 339 6.02 2.65 -20.75
C ASP A 339 5.00 3.79 -20.52
N GLY A 340 3.80 3.76 -21.15
CA GLY A 340 2.71 4.71 -20.93
C GLY A 340 1.52 4.19 -20.09
N GLU A 341 1.32 2.87 -19.98
CA GLU A 341 0.19 2.27 -19.23
C GLU A 341 0.50 2.10 -17.74
N LEU A 342 1.79 2.04 -17.37
CA LEU A 342 2.22 2.01 -15.97
C LEU A 342 2.09 3.37 -15.27
N PHE A 343 1.85 4.44 -16.04
CA PHE A 343 1.85 5.82 -15.56
C PHE A 343 0.57 6.60 -15.95
N SER A 344 -0.41 5.97 -16.60
CA SER A 344 -1.68 6.62 -16.94
C SER A 344 -2.70 6.49 -15.79
N GLU A 345 -2.45 7.17 -14.68
CA GLU A 345 -3.55 7.61 -13.78
C GLU A 345 -4.15 8.95 -14.23
N TYR A 346 -3.77 9.44 -15.42
CA TYR A 346 -4.36 10.62 -16.05
C TYR A 346 -4.81 10.31 -17.47
N LYS A 347 -6.07 9.88 -17.58
CA LYS A 347 -6.96 10.35 -18.64
C LYS A 347 -8.37 10.53 -18.11
#